data_AF-A0A538BG26-F1
#
_entry.id   AF-A0A538BG26-F1
#
_cell.length_a   1.000
_cell.length_b   1.000
_cell.length_c   1.000
_cell.angle_alpha   90.00
_cell.angle_beta   90.00
_cell.angle_gamma   90.00
#
_symmetry.space_group_name_H-M   'P 1'
#
loop_
_entity.id
_entity.type
_entity.pdbx_description
1 polymer ?
#
loop_
_entity_poly.entity_id
_entity_poly.type
_entity_poly.pdbx_seq_one_letter_code
_entity_poly.pdbx_strand_id
1 'polypeptide(L)' 'MAERRPIIAANWKMHKTHLEAIQAVQKLSYLLDQGDAERVEVVICP' A
#
# COMPACT_ATOMS: atom_id res chain seq x y z
N MET A 1 20.74 15.23 -9.04
CA MET A 1 19.44 15.51 -8.40
C MET A 1 19.01 14.22 -7.74
N ALA A 2 18.67 14.22 -6.44
CA ALA A 2 18.14 13.00 -5.81
C ALA A 2 16.84 12.63 -6.53
N GLU A 3 16.77 11.41 -7.06
CA GLU A 3 15.58 10.91 -7.72
C GLU A 3 14.46 10.78 -6.68
N ARG A 4 13.30 11.36 -6.96
CA ARG A 4 12.17 11.32 -6.03
C ARG A 4 11.64 9.89 -5.98
N ARG A 5 11.56 9.30 -4.78
CA ARG A 5 10.93 7.99 -4.63
C ARG A 5 9.46 8.09 -5.04
N PRO A 6 8.98 7.26 -5.98
CA PRO A 6 7.57 7.27 -6.38
C PRO A 6 6.67 6.88 -5.20
N ILE A 7 5.41 7.34 -5.25
CA ILE A 7 4.37 6.99 -4.28
C ILE A 7 3.22 6.33 -5.03
N ILE A 8 2.77 5.17 -4.54
CA ILE A 8 1.54 4.50 -4.97
C ILE A 8 0.56 4.54 -3.81
N ALA A 9 -0.51 5.33 -3.99
CA ALA A 9 -1.56 5.50 -2.99
C ALA A 9 -2.85 4.77 -3.41
N ALA A 10 -3.23 3.74 -2.67
CA ALA A 10 -4.49 3.03 -2.85
C ALA A 10 -5.60 3.74 -2.06
N ASN A 11 -6.40 4.55 -2.76
CA ASN A 11 -7.58 5.21 -2.18
C ASN A 11 -8.81 4.30 -2.26
N TRP A 12 -9.23 3.77 -1.11
CA TRP A 12 -10.40 2.89 -1.01
C TRP A 12 -11.72 3.69 -1.05
N LYS A 13 -11.68 4.99 -0.78
CA LYS A 13 -12.87 5.85 -0.68
C LYS A 13 -13.88 5.20 0.29
N MET A 14 -15.17 5.28 -0.01
CA MET A 14 -16.22 4.62 0.78
C MET A 14 -16.36 3.12 0.48
N HIS A 15 -15.25 2.39 0.43
CA HIS A 15 -15.25 0.94 0.23
C HIS A 15 -14.41 0.26 1.30
N LYS A 16 -14.82 -0.96 1.64
CA LYS A 16 -14.30 -1.82 2.70
C LYS A 16 -14.80 -1.45 4.08
N THR A 17 -15.26 -2.48 4.76
CA THR A 17 -15.45 -2.53 6.19
C THR A 17 -14.11 -2.74 6.91
N HIS A 18 -14.09 -2.56 8.23
CA HIS A 18 -12.91 -2.77 9.06
C HIS A 18 -12.28 -4.17 8.91
N LEU A 19 -13.09 -5.23 8.75
CA LEU A 19 -12.57 -6.59 8.54
C LEU A 19 -11.95 -6.77 7.14
N GLU A 20 -12.60 -6.23 6.11
CA GLU A 20 -12.09 -6.28 4.73
C GLU A 20 -10.81 -5.46 4.57
N ALA A 21 -10.70 -4.35 5.31
CA ALA A 21 -9.49 -3.54 5.40
C ALA A 21 -8.33 -4.37 5.96
N ILE A 22 -8.52 -5.01 7.11
CA ILE A 22 -7.50 -5.86 7.75
C ILE A 22 -7.06 -6.96 6.79
N GLN A 23 -8.01 -7.68 6.19
CA GLN A 23 -7.70 -8.76 5.25
C GLN A 23 -6.94 -8.23 4.02
N ALA A 24 -7.31 -7.07 3.49
CA ALA A 24 -6.64 -6.46 2.35
C ALA A 24 -5.20 -6.06 2.67
N VAL A 25 -4.95 -5.42 3.83
CA VAL A 25 -3.59 -5.03 4.26
C VAL A 25 -2.73 -6.27 4.51
N GLN A 26 -3.27 -7.29 5.18
CA GLN A 26 -2.54 -8.54 5.43
C GLN A 26 -2.15 -9.25 4.13
N LYS A 27 -3.09 -9.33 3.17
CA LYS A 27 -2.81 -9.91 1.86
C LYS A 27 -1.76 -9.10 1.10
N LEU A 28 -1.83 -7.77 1.15
CA LEU A 28 -0.85 -6.91 0.50
C LEU A 28 0.54 -7.08 1.12
N SER A 29 0.64 -7.14 2.45
CA SER A 29 1.91 -7.35 3.16
C SER A 29 2.57 -8.70 2.83
N TYR A 30 1.79 -9.71 2.44
CA TYR A 30 2.33 -10.99 1.99
C TYR A 30 2.84 -10.95 0.55
N LEU A 31 2.23 -10.11 -0.29
CA LEU A 31 2.56 -10.00 -1.71
C LEU A 31 3.74 -9.08 -1.99
N LEU A 32 3.96 -8.08 -1.14
CA LEU A 32 5.07 -7.13 -1.27
C LEU A 32 6.33 -7.69 -0.60
N ASP A 33 7.47 -7.52 -1.26
CA ASP A 33 8.78 -7.79 -0.68
C ASP A 33 9.51 -6.50 -0.23
N GLN A 34 10.67 -6.67 0.38
CA GLN A 34 11.47 -5.53 0.84
C GLN A 34 11.97 -4.66 -0.33
N GLY A 35 12.26 -5.26 -1.48
CA GLY A 35 12.70 -4.54 -2.68
C GLY A 35 11.60 -3.67 -3.28
N ASP A 36 10.34 -4.06 -3.13
CA ASP A 36 9.19 -3.19 -3.46
C ASP A 36 9.16 -1.95 -2.58
N ALA A 37 9.31 -2.10 -1.27
CA ALA A 37 9.28 -1.00 -0.31
C ALA A 37 10.46 -0.02 -0.46
N GLU A 38 11.62 -0.49 -0.93
CA GLU A 38 12.78 0.34 -1.23
C GLU A 38 12.58 1.16 -2.51
N ARG A 39 11.95 0.57 -3.53
CA ARG A 39 11.72 1.22 -4.83
C ARG A 39 10.57 2.24 -4.80
N VAL A 40 9.51 1.98 -4.02
CA VAL A 40 8.30 2.78 -4.03
C VAL A 40 7.70 2.91 -2.63
N GLU A 41 7.11 4.06 -2.34
CA GLU A 41 6.30 4.25 -1.15
C GLU A 41 4.87 3.75 -1.40
N VAL A 42 4.41 2.78 -0.62
CA VAL A 42 3.05 2.24 -0.71
C VAL A 42 2.21 2.83 0.40
N VAL A 43 1.10 3.48 0.05
CA VAL A 43 0.17 4.11 0.98
C VAL A 43 -1.22 3.54 0.76
N ILE A 44 -1.95 3.27 1.84
CA ILE A 44 -3.36 2.91 1.81
C ILE A 44 -4.13 4.07 2.44
N CYS A 45 -5.17 4.55 1.74
CA CYS A 45 -6.13 5.52 2.26
C CYS A 45 -7.48 4.81 2.42
N PRO A 46 -7.78 4.28 3.62
CA PRO A 46 -9.04 3.60 3.91
C PRO A 46 -10.26 4.51 3.81
#